data_AF-A0A6I9PCX0-F1
#
_entry.id   AF-A0A6I9PCX0-F1
#
_cell.length_a   1.000
_cell.length_b   1.000
_cell.length_c   1.000
_cell.angle_alpha   90.00
_cell.angle_beta   90.00
_cell.angle_gamma   90.00
#
_symmetry.space_group_name_H-M   'P 1'
#
loop_
_entity.id
_entity.type
_entity.pdbx_description
1 polymer ?
#
loop_
_entity_poly.entity_id
_entity_poly.type
_entity_poly.pdbx_seq_one_letter_code
_entity_poly.pdbx_strand_id
1 'polypeptide(L)'
;MNTSGRRPLPWAVSAHPKRKVEDVRPIFWASRPKSYIYRTQDWDEFPNGRWGNSSSPAFGELNDYYLFYLKSKSSKDALQKMWGEELKNEESVYEVFTCYITAQENQSGHKVGHCFPCP
;
A
#
# COMPACT_ATOMS: atom_id res chain seq x y z
N MET A 1 -25.65 -23.69 1.33
CA MET A 1 -24.21 -23.58 1.66
C MET A 1 -23.79 -22.15 1.33
N ASN A 2 -23.47 -21.35 2.34
CA ASN A 2 -23.21 -19.92 2.20
C ASN A 2 -21.76 -19.70 1.76
N THR A 3 -21.51 -19.30 0.50
CA THR A 3 -20.16 -19.01 -0.05
C THR A 3 -19.74 -17.55 0.15
N SER A 4 -20.27 -16.88 1.17
CA SER A 4 -19.94 -15.50 1.51
C SER A 4 -18.55 -15.41 2.14
N GLY A 5 -17.50 -15.22 1.34
CA GLY A 5 -16.22 -14.75 1.91
C GLY A 5 -14.94 -15.00 1.13
N ARG A 6 -14.92 -15.82 0.07
CA ARG A 6 -13.69 -16.00 -0.72
C ARG A 6 -13.56 -14.89 -1.76
N ARG A 7 -12.57 -14.01 -1.54
CA ARG A 7 -12.12 -13.07 -2.56
C ARG A 7 -11.62 -13.87 -3.78
N PRO A 8 -11.97 -13.46 -5.01
CA PRO A 8 -11.56 -14.19 -6.22
C PRO A 8 -10.05 -14.09 -6.48
N LEU A 9 -9.42 -12.99 -6.06
CA LEU A 9 -7.98 -12.76 -6.13
C LEU A 9 -7.46 -12.26 -4.76
N PRO A 10 -6.14 -12.34 -4.50
CA PRO A 10 -5.53 -11.78 -3.29
C PRO A 10 -5.70 -10.26 -3.14
N TRP A 11 -6.03 -9.56 -4.24
CA TRP A 11 -6.33 -8.13 -4.27
C TRP A 11 -7.76 -7.85 -4.77
N ALA A 12 -8.25 -6.63 -4.49
CA ALA A 12 -9.53 -6.18 -5.02
C ALA A 12 -9.44 -5.98 -6.55
N VAL A 13 -10.41 -6.54 -7.26
CA VAL A 13 -10.59 -6.39 -8.71
C VAL A 13 -11.11 -4.98 -8.99
N SER A 14 -10.55 -4.32 -10.01
CA SER A 14 -11.02 -2.99 -10.43
C SER A 14 -12.34 -3.09 -11.20
N ALA A 15 -13.24 -2.14 -10.99
CA ALA A 15 -14.48 -2.04 -11.77
C ALA A 15 -14.25 -1.53 -13.21
N HIS A 16 -13.05 -1.02 -13.51
CA HIS A 16 -12.74 -0.45 -14.81
C HIS A 16 -12.75 -1.53 -15.92
N PRO A 17 -13.50 -1.36 -17.03
CA PRO A 17 -13.64 -2.40 -18.05
C PRO A 17 -12.33 -2.93 -18.62
N LYS A 18 -11.35 -2.03 -18.88
CA LYS A 18 -10.01 -2.40 -19.38
C LYS A 18 -9.24 -3.37 -18.47
N ARG A 19 -9.55 -3.41 -17.17
CA ARG A 19 -8.81 -4.20 -16.15
C ARG A 19 -9.49 -5.51 -15.78
N LYS A 20 -10.58 -5.88 -16.45
CA LYS A 20 -11.32 -7.11 -16.12
C LYS A 20 -10.49 -8.39 -16.32
N VAL A 21 -9.52 -8.34 -17.22
CA VAL A 21 -8.61 -9.47 -17.54
C VAL A 21 -7.33 -9.47 -16.70
N GLU A 22 -7.16 -8.48 -15.81
CA GLU A 22 -5.98 -8.35 -14.98
C GLU A 22 -6.00 -9.36 -13.83
N ASP A 23 -5.21 -10.43 -13.95
CA ASP A 23 -5.15 -11.52 -12.96
C ASP A 23 -3.77 -11.62 -12.26
N VAL A 24 -2.80 -10.80 -12.66
CA VAL A 24 -1.45 -10.76 -12.08
C VAL A 24 -1.00 -9.32 -11.79
N ARG A 25 -0.45 -9.09 -10.59
CA ARG A 25 0.10 -7.80 -10.14
C ARG A 25 1.42 -8.00 -9.40
N PRO A 26 2.34 -7.02 -9.44
CA PRO A 26 3.55 -7.08 -8.64
C PRO A 26 3.23 -6.90 -7.15
N ILE A 27 3.91 -7.66 -6.31
CA ILE A 27 3.63 -7.73 -4.86
C ILE A 27 3.90 -6.41 -4.12
N PHE A 28 4.78 -5.55 -4.65
CA PHE A 28 5.22 -4.31 -3.99
C PHE A 28 4.09 -3.30 -3.71
N TRP A 29 2.95 -3.41 -4.42
CA TRP A 29 1.78 -2.55 -4.21
C TRP A 29 0.65 -3.20 -3.40
N ALA A 30 0.86 -4.38 -2.80
CA ALA A 30 -0.17 -5.08 -2.03
C ALA A 30 -0.81 -4.20 -0.94
N SER A 31 0.01 -3.42 -0.22
CA SER A 31 -0.45 -2.49 0.82
C SER A 31 -0.91 -1.11 0.29
N ARG A 32 -0.74 -0.85 -1.02
CA ARG A 32 -1.00 0.45 -1.67
C ARG A 32 -1.77 0.28 -3.01
N PRO A 33 -2.94 -0.38 -3.03
CA PRO A 33 -3.64 -0.69 -4.28
C PRO A 33 -4.04 0.54 -5.09
N LYS A 34 -4.43 1.65 -4.43
CA LYS A 34 -4.76 2.92 -5.10
C LYS A 34 -3.57 3.50 -5.89
N SER A 35 -2.37 3.42 -5.31
CA SER A 35 -1.15 3.88 -5.96
C SER A 35 -0.85 3.07 -7.22
N TYR A 36 -1.07 1.76 -7.19
CA TYR A 36 -0.92 0.90 -8.36
C TYR A 36 -1.93 1.26 -9.46
N ILE A 37 -3.22 1.40 -9.12
CA ILE A 37 -4.26 1.73 -10.09
C ILE A 37 -3.96 3.06 -10.78
N TYR A 38 -3.58 4.08 -10.01
CA TYR A 38 -3.23 5.38 -10.55
C TYR A 38 -2.01 5.31 -11.49
N ARG A 39 -0.92 4.66 -11.05
CA ARG A 39 0.31 4.57 -11.85
C ARG A 39 0.18 3.73 -13.12
N THR A 40 -0.86 2.90 -13.21
CA THR A 40 -1.12 2.04 -14.37
C THR A 40 -2.38 2.46 -15.13
N GLN A 41 -2.96 3.63 -14.81
CA GLN A 41 -4.24 4.07 -15.38
C GLN A 41 -4.18 4.27 -16.90
N ASP A 42 -3.01 4.69 -17.39
CA ASP A 42 -2.74 5.00 -18.79
C ASP A 42 -2.23 3.79 -19.59
N TRP A 43 -2.25 2.58 -19.00
CA TRP A 43 -1.91 1.38 -19.75
C TRP A 43 -3.06 0.99 -20.67
N ASP A 44 -2.71 0.64 -21.91
CA ASP A 44 -3.66 0.12 -22.89
C ASP A 44 -4.09 -1.32 -22.58
N GLU A 45 -3.13 -2.17 -22.20
CA GLU A 45 -3.33 -3.58 -21.88
C GLU A 45 -2.84 -3.93 -20.47
N PHE A 46 -3.55 -4.85 -19.82
CA PHE A 46 -3.21 -5.34 -18.48
C PHE A 46 -2.76 -6.81 -18.53
N PRO A 47 -1.74 -7.20 -17.74
CA PRO A 47 -1.23 -8.56 -17.74
C PRO A 47 -2.30 -9.60 -17.36
N ASN A 48 -2.34 -10.69 -18.13
CA ASN A 48 -3.16 -11.87 -17.91
C ASN A 48 -2.25 -13.12 -17.97
N GLY A 49 -2.16 -13.89 -16.89
CA GLY A 49 -1.26 -15.03 -16.73
C GLY A 49 0.11 -14.64 -16.17
N ARG A 50 1.17 -14.69 -17.00
CA ARG A 50 2.56 -14.47 -16.55
C ARG A 50 2.95 -13.00 -16.65
N TRP A 51 3.45 -12.45 -15.55
CA TRP A 51 4.15 -11.17 -15.56
C TRP A 51 5.46 -11.30 -16.35
N GLY A 52 5.61 -10.62 -17.50
CA GLY A 52 6.90 -10.62 -18.21
C GLY A 52 6.92 -10.59 -19.74
N ASN A 53 5.87 -10.17 -20.46
CA ASN A 53 6.14 -9.61 -21.79
C ASN A 53 6.72 -8.21 -21.57
N SER A 54 8.04 -8.08 -21.74
CA SER A 54 8.85 -6.87 -21.42
C SER A 54 8.49 -5.63 -22.22
N SER A 55 7.50 -5.73 -23.11
CA SER A 55 6.95 -4.63 -23.92
C SER A 55 6.03 -3.69 -23.12
N SER A 56 5.83 -3.92 -21.82
CA SER A 56 4.89 -3.15 -21.01
C SER A 56 5.41 -1.74 -20.69
N PRO A 57 4.64 -0.67 -20.96
CA PRO A 57 4.98 0.73 -20.60
C PRO A 57 5.19 0.99 -19.11
N ALA A 58 4.92 -0.02 -18.28
CA ALA A 58 5.04 -0.08 -16.82
C ALA A 58 6.34 0.39 -16.20
N PHE A 59 7.44 0.30 -16.96
CA PHE A 59 8.80 0.57 -16.48
C PHE A 59 9.20 2.05 -16.59
N GLY A 60 8.26 2.96 -16.83
CA GLY A 60 8.52 4.41 -16.86
C GLY A 60 9.03 4.97 -15.53
N GLU A 61 9.98 5.91 -15.63
CA GLU A 61 10.65 6.55 -14.49
C GLU A 61 9.71 7.39 -13.59
N LEU A 62 10.12 7.46 -12.34
CA LEU A 62 9.35 7.92 -11.18
C LEU A 62 9.46 9.45 -11.00
N ASN A 63 8.93 10.26 -11.93
CA ASN A 63 9.15 11.73 -11.89
C ASN A 63 8.02 12.57 -11.25
N ASP A 64 6.76 12.08 -11.22
CA ASP A 64 5.65 12.86 -10.65
C ASP A 64 5.39 12.50 -9.18
N TYR A 65 5.68 13.45 -8.31
CA TYR A 65 5.48 13.39 -6.86
C TYR A 65 4.04 12.93 -6.50
N TYR A 66 3.92 11.67 -6.08
CA TYR A 66 2.69 10.95 -5.66
C TYR A 66 2.02 11.49 -4.39
N LEU A 67 2.25 12.76 -4.04
CA LEU A 67 1.97 13.34 -2.74
C LEU A 67 0.52 13.13 -2.30
N PHE A 68 -0.45 13.21 -3.20
CA PHE A 68 -1.86 12.99 -2.84
C PHE A 68 -2.14 11.56 -2.37
N TYR A 69 -1.54 10.56 -3.02
CA TYR A 69 -1.70 9.14 -2.67
C TYR A 69 -0.70 8.66 -1.60
N LEU A 70 0.25 9.51 -1.21
CA LEU A 70 1.20 9.29 -0.12
C LEU A 70 0.80 9.99 1.18
N LYS A 71 -0.29 10.77 1.19
CA LYS A 71 -0.80 11.36 2.43
C LYS A 71 -1.48 10.29 3.30
N SER A 72 -1.11 10.24 4.57
CA SER A 72 -1.86 9.50 5.57
C SER A 72 -3.21 10.19 5.83
N LYS A 73 -4.22 9.40 6.23
CA LYS A 73 -5.50 9.93 6.73
C LYS A 73 -5.39 10.52 8.14
N SER A 74 -4.37 10.12 8.89
CA SER A 74 -4.16 10.58 10.26
C SER A 74 -3.57 11.98 10.28
N SER A 75 -3.97 12.78 11.28
CA SER A 75 -3.35 14.08 11.53
C SER A 75 -1.88 13.93 11.89
N LYS A 76 -1.10 14.99 11.68
CA LYS A 76 0.32 15.03 12.04
C LYS A 76 0.52 14.68 13.53
N ASP A 77 -0.29 15.25 14.41
CA ASP A 77 -0.19 15.02 15.86
C ASP A 77 -0.48 13.55 16.23
N ALA A 78 -1.43 12.91 15.55
CA ALA A 78 -1.71 11.50 15.75
C ALA A 78 -0.54 10.62 15.28
N LEU A 79 0.08 10.96 14.15
CA LEU A 79 1.28 10.27 13.66
C LEU A 79 2.46 10.44 14.61
N GLN A 80 2.67 11.64 15.14
CA GLN A 80 3.72 11.91 16.13
C GLN A 80 3.52 11.10 17.41
N LYS A 81 2.28 11.03 17.93
CA LYS A 81 1.97 10.19 19.10
C LYS A 81 2.19 8.70 18.86
N MET A 82 1.97 8.21 17.63
CA MET A 82 2.18 6.80 17.28
C MET A 82 3.64 6.47 17.00
N TRP A 83 4.34 7.31 16.22
CA TRP A 83 5.68 7.04 15.71
C TRP A 83 6.81 7.65 16.56
N GLY A 84 6.46 8.45 17.56
CA GLY A 84 7.40 9.17 18.42
C GLY A 84 7.45 10.67 18.06
N GLU A 85 7.40 11.51 19.09
CA GLU A 85 7.55 12.97 18.95
C GLU A 85 9.02 13.34 18.63
N GLU A 86 9.97 12.55 19.13
CA GLU A 86 11.40 12.69 18.89
C GLU A 86 12.03 11.32 18.59
N LEU A 87 12.92 11.27 17.58
CA LEU A 87 13.71 10.09 17.24
C LEU A 87 15.14 10.29 17.75
N LYS A 88 15.54 9.51 18.75
CA LYS A 88 16.87 9.65 19.38
C LYS A 88 17.94 8.82 18.71
N ASN A 89 17.56 7.65 18.21
CA ASN A 89 18.43 6.66 17.58
C ASN A 89 17.64 5.79 16.58
N GLU A 90 18.34 4.90 15.88
CA GLU A 90 17.72 3.95 14.96
C GLU A 90 16.77 2.96 15.66
N GLU A 91 17.06 2.62 16.92
CA GLU A 91 16.20 1.73 17.73
C GLU A 91 14.79 2.31 17.91
N SER A 92 14.69 3.64 18.01
CA SER A 92 13.41 4.36 18.04
C SER A 92 12.55 4.04 16.81
N VAL A 93 13.17 3.82 15.65
CA VAL A 93 12.48 3.43 14.41
C VAL A 93 12.09 1.95 14.44
N TYR A 94 13.00 1.07 14.90
CA TYR A 94 12.74 -0.37 14.99
C TYR A 94 11.57 -0.69 15.94
N GLU A 95 11.45 0.07 17.03
CA GLU A 95 10.38 -0.09 18.00
C GLU A 95 9.00 0.21 17.40
N VAL A 96 8.88 1.21 16.52
CA VAL A 96 7.62 1.53 15.84
C VAL A 96 7.14 0.36 14.99
N PHE A 97 8.03 -0.26 14.20
CA PHE A 97 7.69 -1.44 13.41
C PHE A 97 7.35 -2.64 14.30
N THR A 98 8.07 -2.82 15.41
CA THR A 98 7.80 -3.89 16.38
C THR A 98 6.42 -3.73 17.01
N CYS A 99 6.05 -2.50 17.43
CA CYS A 99 4.73 -2.20 18.00
C CYS A 99 3.62 -2.44 16.96
N TYR A 100 3.84 -2.09 15.70
CA TYR A 100 2.89 -2.34 14.61
C TYR A 100 2.64 -3.84 14.38
N ILE A 101 3.70 -4.64 14.31
CA ILE A 101 3.59 -6.09 14.06
C ILE A 101 2.99 -6.81 15.27
N THR A 102 3.36 -6.43 16.48
CA THR A 102 2.89 -7.06 17.73
C THR A 102 1.54 -6.51 18.22
N ALA A 103 1.04 -5.43 17.62
CA ALA A 103 -0.15 -4.69 18.04
C ALA A 103 -0.12 -4.19 19.49
N GLN A 104 1.08 -4.02 20.05
CA GLN A 104 1.33 -3.46 21.37
C GLN A 104 1.30 -1.93 21.34
N GLU A 105 1.15 -1.33 22.51
CA GLU A 105 1.26 0.11 22.69
C GLU A 105 2.72 0.53 22.71
N ASN A 106 3.02 1.70 22.16
CA ASN A 106 4.33 2.32 22.28
C ASN A 106 4.58 2.83 23.71
N GLN A 107 5.78 3.34 23.98
CA GLN A 107 6.16 3.88 25.31
C GLN A 107 5.23 4.99 25.81
N SER A 108 4.50 5.66 24.92
CA SER A 108 3.53 6.72 25.24
C SER A 108 2.09 6.22 25.36
N GLY A 109 1.85 4.90 25.40
CA GLY A 109 0.52 4.30 25.55
C GLY A 109 -0.36 4.36 24.29
N HIS A 110 0.23 4.56 23.10
CA HIS A 110 -0.51 4.64 21.84
C HIS A 110 -0.23 3.42 20.96
N LYS A 111 -1.28 2.81 20.41
CA LYS A 111 -1.15 1.71 19.44
C LYS A 111 -0.74 2.23 18.08
N VAL A 112 0.26 1.60 17.47
CA VAL A 112 0.68 1.89 16.10
C VAL A 112 -0.27 1.18 15.14
N GLY A 113 -1.28 1.88 14.65
CA GLY A 113 -2.31 1.31 13.76
C GLY A 113 -1.86 1.16 12.30
N HIS A 114 -0.83 1.90 11.88
CA HIS A 114 -0.31 1.86 10.51
C HIS A 114 1.12 2.44 10.43
N CYS A 115 1.99 1.78 9.68
CA CYS A 115 3.34 2.26 9.36
C CYS A 115 3.45 2.89 7.96
N PHE A 116 2.46 2.65 7.09
CA PHE A 116 2.47 3.16 5.72
C PHE A 116 1.32 4.16 5.52
N PRO A 117 1.57 5.29 4.85
CA PRO A 117 0.49 6.18 4.48
C PRO A 117 -0.45 5.47 3.51
N CYS A 118 -1.64 5.13 3.97
CA CYS A 118 -2.66 4.46 3.18
C CYS A 118 -3.87 5.40 3.04
N PRO A 119 -4.15 5.92 1.82
CA PRO A 119 -5.29 6.81 1.59
C PRO A 119 -6.64 6.08 1.55
#